data_AF-A0A9P2PYR7-F1
#
_entry.id   AF-A0A9P2PYR7-F1
#
_cell.length_a   1.000
_cell.length_b   1.000
_cell.length_c   1.000
_cell.angle_alpha   90.00
_cell.angle_beta   90.00
_cell.angle_gamma   90.00
#
_symmetry.space_group_name_H-M   'P 1'
#
loop_
_entity.id
_entity.type
_entity.pdbx_description
1 polymer ?
#
loop_
_entity_poly.entity_id
_entity_poly.type
_entity_poly.pdbx_seq_one_letter_code
_entity_poly.pdbx_strand_id
1 'polypeptide(L)'
;MKPVPDMPSQLAARLDEVWAAIKTGLVRGLSVGFRPHEYTFLDGGGLHFLRWELMEVSAVTVPANAECTIRTIKSYDRPFSAASGNRKPVVKIASSAGAAAQSTTVFHKEKTIMNIGEQIKSFENKRAALAASLEEVMTKAAEEGRTLDVEEEEHYDNTAAEIRQVDAHLKRLRELEAGKAATAQPVKQAGNGNVAAVASAPVIRVEQKLDKGIGFARFAKSLAAAKGVRSEALEVARRQYPDDSRLHHVLKSAVGAGTTTDPQWAGSLSEYQEYAQDFIDYLRPQTIIGRFGQGGIPALRQVPFNIRVHAQVSGGAAGWVGEGKAKPLTKFDFESITFSHAKVSAIAVLTEELIRFSSPAADALVRNALAEAVVARLDTDFVDPKKAAVADVSPASITHDVKGTASTGNPDADAEAAFGQFVAANLQPTGAVWLMSSTNALALSMRKNALGQKEYPDMTLLGGSFQGLPVIVSQYVGDQLVLVNAPDIYLADDGGVAVDMSREASLEMQSEPGGD
;
A
#
# COMPACT_ATOMS: atom_id res chain seq x y z
N MET A 1 -42.44 33.66 2.41
CA MET A 1 -43.38 34.56 1.72
C MET A 1 -44.75 33.94 1.77
N LYS A 2 -45.79 34.72 2.05
CA LYS A 2 -47.18 34.23 1.95
C LYS A 2 -47.56 34.13 0.46
N PRO A 3 -48.31 33.12 0.01
CA PRO A 3 -48.81 33.09 -1.36
C PRO A 3 -49.56 34.39 -1.68
N VAL A 4 -49.27 35.00 -2.83
CA VAL A 4 -49.97 36.20 -3.33
C VAL A 4 -50.99 35.80 -4.39
N PRO A 5 -52.07 36.61 -4.59
CA PRO A 5 -53.18 36.25 -5.46
C PRO A 5 -52.79 35.91 -6.91
N ASP A 6 -51.70 36.50 -7.41
CA ASP A 6 -51.23 36.34 -8.80
C ASP A 6 -50.20 35.20 -8.98
N MET A 7 -49.95 34.42 -7.93
CA MET A 7 -48.97 33.32 -7.96
C MET A 7 -49.55 32.08 -8.66
N PRO A 8 -48.77 31.35 -9.50
CA PRO A 8 -49.22 30.10 -10.11
C PRO A 8 -49.76 29.11 -9.08
N SER A 9 -50.92 28.50 -9.33
CA SER A 9 -51.65 27.67 -8.36
C SER A 9 -50.81 26.50 -7.80
N GLN A 10 -49.98 25.88 -8.65
CA GLN A 10 -49.06 24.82 -8.22
C GLN A 10 -47.94 25.32 -7.30
N LEU A 11 -47.47 26.56 -7.50
CA LEU A 11 -46.44 27.16 -6.66
C LEU A 11 -47.00 27.59 -5.30
N ALA A 12 -48.21 28.16 -5.29
CA ALA A 12 -48.93 28.47 -4.06
C ALA A 12 -49.17 27.21 -3.21
N ALA A 13 -49.66 26.13 -3.83
CA ALA A 13 -49.87 24.85 -3.15
C ALA A 13 -48.58 24.28 -2.55
N ARG A 14 -47.46 24.33 -3.27
CA ARG A 14 -46.15 23.89 -2.76
C ARG A 14 -45.65 24.74 -1.59
N LEU A 15 -45.84 26.06 -1.63
CA LEU A 15 -45.45 26.94 -0.52
C LEU A 15 -46.26 26.64 0.74
N ASP A 16 -47.57 26.40 0.60
CA ASP A 16 -48.44 26.05 1.72
C ASP A 16 -48.09 24.67 2.29
N GLU A 17 -47.77 23.69 1.44
CA GLU A 17 -47.31 22.36 1.85
C GLU A 17 -46.00 22.44 2.66
N VAL A 18 -44.99 23.13 2.13
CA VAL A 18 -43.69 23.29 2.79
C VAL A 18 -43.85 24.05 4.11
N TRP A 19 -44.70 25.08 4.13
CA TRP A 19 -44.97 25.85 5.35
C TRP A 19 -45.71 25.03 6.41
N ALA A 20 -46.68 24.20 5.99
CA ALA A 20 -47.36 23.26 6.86
C ALA A 20 -46.37 22.22 7.42
N ALA A 21 -45.48 21.67 6.59
CA ALA A 21 -44.47 20.70 7.02
C ALA A 21 -43.50 21.26 8.08
N ILE A 22 -43.15 22.54 7.99
CA ILE A 22 -42.34 23.22 9.02
C ILE A 22 -43.15 23.43 10.30
N LYS A 23 -44.42 23.87 10.20
CA LYS A 23 -45.28 24.12 11.37
C LYS A 23 -45.68 22.86 12.13
N THR A 24 -45.91 21.76 11.43
CA THR A 24 -46.23 20.47 12.04
C THR A 24 -45.02 19.77 12.64
N GLY A 25 -43.81 20.29 12.39
CA GLY A 25 -42.57 19.67 12.84
C GLY A 25 -42.22 18.41 12.05
N LEU A 26 -42.70 18.27 10.81
CA LEU A 26 -42.18 17.25 9.88
C LEU A 26 -40.78 17.67 9.40
N VAL A 27 -40.62 18.95 9.05
CA VAL A 27 -39.34 19.60 8.74
C VAL A 27 -38.90 20.39 9.98
N ARG A 28 -37.90 19.89 10.70
CA ARG A 28 -37.53 20.38 12.04
C ARG A 28 -36.22 21.14 12.11
N GLY A 29 -35.38 21.02 11.08
CA GLY A 29 -34.04 21.58 11.07
C GLY A 29 -33.72 22.34 9.80
N LEU A 30 -32.56 23.00 9.84
CA LEU A 30 -31.96 23.64 8.68
C LEU A 30 -30.63 22.96 8.39
N SER A 31 -30.39 22.63 7.12
CA SER A 31 -29.06 22.32 6.62
C SER A 31 -28.39 23.64 6.27
N VAL A 32 -27.19 23.84 6.79
CA VAL A 32 -26.40 25.06 6.59
C VAL A 32 -25.14 24.67 5.86
N GLY A 33 -25.07 25.01 4.57
CA GLY A 33 -23.86 24.88 3.77
C GLY A 33 -22.99 26.11 3.97
N PHE A 34 -21.75 25.93 4.39
CA PHE A 34 -20.83 27.03 4.64
C PHE A 34 -19.40 26.67 4.20
N ARG A 35 -18.62 27.70 3.89
CA ARG A 35 -17.18 27.57 3.64
C ARG A 35 -16.41 28.12 4.84
N PRO A 36 -15.55 27.33 5.48
CA PRO A 36 -14.73 27.81 6.58
C PRO A 36 -13.56 28.65 6.06
N HIS A 37 -13.26 29.76 6.73
CA HIS A 37 -12.11 30.62 6.45
C HIS A 37 -11.05 30.53 7.56
N GLU A 38 -11.48 30.50 8.82
CA GLU A 38 -10.62 30.33 9.99
C GLU A 38 -11.26 29.34 10.97
N TYR A 39 -10.52 28.35 11.45
CA TYR A 39 -11.01 27.35 12.41
C TYR A 39 -9.92 26.82 13.31
N THR A 40 -10.32 26.29 14.47
CA THR A 40 -9.46 25.62 15.45
C THR A 40 -10.03 24.25 15.80
N PHE A 41 -9.16 23.27 16.07
CA PHE A 41 -9.60 21.95 16.53
C PHE A 41 -10.02 22.01 18.00
N LEU A 42 -11.19 21.45 18.32
CA LEU A 42 -11.64 21.32 19.71
C LEU A 42 -11.04 20.05 20.33
N ASP A 43 -10.66 20.14 21.61
CA ASP A 43 -10.13 19.03 22.39
C ASP A 43 -11.08 17.82 22.47
N GLY A 44 -12.38 18.00 22.20
CA GLY A 44 -13.41 16.95 22.18
C GLY A 44 -13.65 16.28 20.82
N GLY A 45 -12.88 16.67 19.79
CA GLY A 45 -13.19 16.38 18.39
C GLY A 45 -14.20 17.37 17.81
N GLY A 46 -14.08 17.65 16.52
CA GLY A 46 -14.84 18.69 15.83
C GLY A 46 -14.03 19.97 15.60
N LEU A 47 -14.51 20.78 14.65
CA LEU A 47 -13.92 22.03 14.25
C LEU A 47 -14.71 23.18 14.89
N HIS A 48 -14.01 24.09 15.57
CA HIS A 48 -14.58 25.36 15.99
C HIS A 48 -14.25 26.40 14.92
N PHE A 49 -15.25 26.73 14.11
CA PHE A 49 -15.13 27.73 13.05
C PHE A 49 -15.19 29.14 13.66
N LEU A 50 -14.07 29.85 13.62
CA LEU A 50 -13.95 31.24 14.07
C LEU A 50 -14.49 32.21 13.03
N ARG A 51 -14.24 31.91 11.75
CA ARG A 51 -14.71 32.69 10.61
C ARG A 51 -15.17 31.77 9.49
N TRP A 52 -16.36 32.02 8.97
CA TRP A 52 -16.96 31.23 7.91
C TRP A 52 -17.89 32.10 7.06
N GLU A 53 -18.15 31.62 5.85
CA GLU A 53 -19.04 32.24 4.87
C GLU A 53 -20.25 31.34 4.65
N LEU A 54 -21.45 31.93 4.79
CA LEU A 54 -22.70 31.23 4.54
C LEU A 54 -22.91 31.06 3.03
N MET A 55 -23.00 29.83 2.55
CA MET A 55 -23.24 29.55 1.13
C MET A 55 -24.72 29.28 0.88
N GLU A 56 -25.34 28.43 1.70
CA GLU A 56 -26.74 28.05 1.54
C GLU A 56 -27.43 27.69 2.85
N VAL A 57 -28.76 27.81 2.86
CA VAL A 57 -29.63 27.32 3.92
C VAL A 57 -30.83 26.63 3.29
N SER A 58 -31.04 25.36 3.63
CA SER A 58 -32.20 24.58 3.18
C SER A 58 -32.93 23.96 4.38
N ALA A 59 -34.26 23.81 4.27
CA ALA A 59 -35.06 23.21 5.34
C ALA A 59 -35.05 21.68 5.21
N VAL A 60 -34.65 20.98 6.27
CA VAL A 60 -34.47 19.52 6.27
C VAL A 60 -35.14 18.86 7.47
N THR A 61 -35.51 17.59 7.32
CA THR A 61 -36.11 16.79 8.40
C THR A 61 -35.08 16.36 9.44
N VAL A 62 -33.82 16.15 9.03
CA VAL A 62 -32.68 15.76 9.87
C VAL A 62 -31.46 16.61 9.49
N PRO A 63 -31.04 17.59 10.32
CA PRO A 63 -29.85 18.39 10.05
C PRO A 63 -28.57 17.65 10.47
N ALA A 64 -27.45 17.90 9.78
CA ALA A 64 -26.14 17.35 10.12
C ALA A 64 -25.64 17.83 11.49
N ASN A 65 -25.96 19.08 11.86
CA ASN A 65 -25.79 19.59 13.22
C ASN A 65 -27.15 19.53 13.94
N ALA A 66 -27.24 18.71 14.99
CA ALA A 66 -28.47 18.54 15.78
C ALA A 66 -28.96 19.85 16.43
N GLU A 67 -28.07 20.82 16.66
CA GLU A 67 -28.43 22.13 17.21
C GLU A 67 -29.07 23.07 16.18
N CYS A 68 -28.95 22.79 14.87
CA CYS A 68 -29.61 23.51 13.79
C CYS A 68 -31.11 23.17 13.70
N THR A 69 -31.80 23.18 14.84
CA THR A 69 -33.23 22.94 14.99
C THR A 69 -33.98 24.28 14.99
N ILE A 70 -35.13 24.32 14.31
CA ILE A 70 -36.00 25.48 14.27
C ILE A 70 -36.68 25.65 15.65
N ARG A 71 -36.16 26.56 16.48
CA ARG A 71 -36.71 26.81 17.83
C ARG A 71 -37.87 27.79 17.86
N THR A 72 -37.90 28.76 16.95
CA THR A 72 -38.93 29.81 16.92
C THR A 72 -39.09 30.31 15.50
N ILE A 73 -40.32 30.30 15.01
CA ILE A 73 -40.66 30.85 13.71
C ILE A 73 -41.09 32.31 13.93
N LYS A 74 -40.32 33.25 13.39
CA LYS A 74 -40.65 34.68 13.44
C LYS A 74 -41.17 35.13 12.08
N SER A 75 -42.30 35.83 12.06
CA SER A 75 -42.76 36.52 10.85
C SER A 75 -42.13 37.91 10.80
N TYR A 76 -41.19 38.14 9.88
CA TYR A 76 -40.81 39.48 9.44
C TYR A 76 -41.55 39.76 8.14
N ASP A 77 -42.75 40.32 8.25
CA ASP A 77 -43.48 40.83 7.09
C ASP A 77 -43.85 42.29 7.39
N ARG A 78 -43.03 43.20 6.88
CA ARG A 78 -43.39 44.60 6.63
C ARG A 78 -42.36 45.22 5.69
N PRO A 79 -42.79 45.95 4.65
CA PRO A 79 -41.86 46.68 3.79
C PRO A 79 -41.12 47.72 4.62
N PHE A 80 -39.84 47.89 4.32
CA PHE A 80 -38.97 48.91 4.91
C PHE A 80 -39.69 50.27 4.97
N SER A 81 -40.02 50.73 6.16
CA SER A 81 -40.35 52.12 6.42
C SER A 81 -39.58 52.54 7.66
N ALA A 82 -38.79 53.59 7.47
CA ALA A 82 -37.88 54.17 8.43
C ALA A 82 -38.58 54.58 9.74
N ALA A 83 -37.77 54.65 10.79
CA ALA A 83 -38.02 55.32 12.07
C ALA A 83 -39.11 54.74 12.98
N SER A 84 -38.65 54.18 14.12
CA SER A 84 -39.16 54.42 15.49
C SER A 84 -38.88 53.20 16.36
N GLY A 85 -38.02 53.37 17.35
CA GLY A 85 -37.70 52.35 18.33
C GLY A 85 -38.89 52.04 19.23
N ASN A 86 -39.26 50.76 19.32
CA ASN A 86 -39.70 50.14 20.57
C ASN A 86 -39.85 48.63 20.39
N ARG A 87 -39.03 47.86 21.12
CA ARG A 87 -39.15 46.40 21.25
C ARG A 87 -40.39 46.06 22.09
N LYS A 88 -41.12 45.00 21.71
CA LYS A 88 -42.05 44.30 22.60
C LYS A 88 -41.79 42.77 22.59
N PRO A 89 -42.08 42.07 23.71
CA PRO A 89 -41.40 40.82 24.07
C PRO A 89 -42.30 39.58 23.93
N VAL A 90 -41.74 38.40 23.68
CA VAL A 90 -42.43 37.08 23.80
C VAL A 90 -41.35 35.99 23.95
N VAL A 91 -41.40 34.91 24.74
CA VAL A 91 -42.04 34.45 25.99
C VAL A 91 -41.05 33.39 26.50
N LYS A 92 -40.66 33.40 27.78
CA LYS A 92 -39.86 32.32 28.40
C LYS A 92 -40.81 31.32 29.07
N ILE A 93 -40.68 30.05 28.75
CA ILE A 93 -41.25 28.96 29.55
C ILE A 93 -40.16 28.54 30.55
N ALA A 94 -40.45 28.67 31.84
CA ALA A 94 -39.59 28.24 32.93
C ALA A 94 -40.15 26.95 33.56
N SER A 95 -39.29 25.95 33.67
CA SER A 95 -39.25 25.08 34.84
C SER A 95 -37.80 24.67 35.09
N SER A 96 -37.30 25.09 36.25
CA SER A 96 -36.06 24.62 36.86
C SER A 96 -36.44 23.76 38.06
N ALA A 97 -35.90 22.54 38.15
CA ALA A 97 -35.81 21.80 39.40
C ALA A 97 -34.65 20.80 39.29
N GLY A 98 -33.65 20.95 40.14
CA GLY A 98 -32.63 19.94 40.37
C GLY A 98 -33.07 18.95 41.44
N ALA A 99 -32.82 17.65 41.21
CA ALA A 99 -32.39 16.64 42.18
C ALA A 99 -32.07 15.34 41.41
N ALA A 100 -31.01 14.65 41.84
CA ALA A 100 -30.35 13.56 41.12
C ALA A 100 -31.16 12.26 41.02
N ALA A 101 -31.02 11.57 39.90
CA ALA A 101 -31.10 10.11 39.82
C ALA A 101 -29.86 9.62 39.07
N GLN A 102 -29.06 8.80 39.75
CA GLN A 102 -27.86 8.15 39.23
C GLN A 102 -28.25 7.17 38.10
N SER A 103 -27.64 7.33 36.94
CA SER A 103 -27.51 6.26 35.95
C SER A 103 -26.04 6.15 35.57
N THR A 104 -25.44 5.08 36.06
CA THR A 104 -24.06 4.69 35.82
C THR A 104 -23.95 4.13 34.41
N THR A 105 -23.53 4.94 33.45
CA THR A 105 -23.04 4.47 32.14
C THR A 105 -21.68 5.10 31.89
N VAL A 106 -20.65 4.43 32.39
CA VAL A 106 -19.25 4.75 32.09
C VAL A 106 -18.99 4.36 30.64
N PHE A 107 -19.09 5.32 29.72
CA PHE A 107 -18.46 5.21 28.42
C PHE A 107 -17.00 5.61 28.59
N HIS A 108 -16.11 4.61 28.67
CA HIS A 108 -14.68 4.81 28.46
C HIS A 108 -14.47 5.25 27.01
N LYS A 109 -14.49 6.56 26.77
CA LYS A 109 -14.00 7.15 25.53
C LYS A 109 -12.51 7.33 25.72
N GLU A 110 -11.74 6.36 25.24
CA GLU A 110 -10.29 6.36 25.21
C GLU A 110 -9.81 7.55 24.38
N LYS A 111 -9.66 8.70 25.04
CA LYS A 111 -8.86 9.80 24.53
C LYS A 111 -7.43 9.38 24.85
N THR A 112 -6.73 8.80 23.88
CA THR A 112 -5.28 8.55 23.99
C THR A 112 -4.60 9.91 24.16
N ILE A 113 -4.45 10.33 25.41
CA ILE A 113 -3.50 11.37 25.79
C ILE A 113 -2.16 10.71 25.51
N MET A 114 -1.56 11.03 24.35
CA MET A 114 -0.26 10.46 23.97
C MET A 114 0.69 10.56 25.16
N ASN A 115 1.25 9.42 25.56
CA ASN A 115 2.26 9.42 26.61
C ASN A 115 3.46 10.27 26.13
N ILE A 116 4.23 10.84 27.04
CA ILE A 116 5.39 11.69 26.70
C ILE A 116 6.34 10.98 25.74
N GLY A 117 6.52 9.66 25.88
CA GLY A 117 7.31 8.86 24.94
C GLY A 117 6.71 8.78 23.51
N GLU A 118 5.38 8.75 23.38
CA GLU A 118 4.69 8.79 22.08
C GLU A 118 4.71 10.21 21.49
N GLN A 119 4.63 11.23 22.33
CA GLN A 119 4.83 12.62 21.92
C GLN A 119 6.26 12.83 21.40
N ILE A 120 7.28 12.31 22.09
CA ILE A 120 8.68 12.39 21.62
C ILE A 120 8.82 11.70 20.26
N LYS A 121 8.31 10.47 20.10
CA LYS A 121 8.37 9.75 18.81
C LYS A 121 7.66 10.48 17.67
N SER A 122 6.48 11.04 17.92
CA SER A 122 5.73 11.79 16.88
C SER A 122 6.46 13.07 16.46
N PHE A 123 7.07 13.81 17.40
CA PHE A 123 7.89 14.98 17.07
C PHE A 123 9.23 14.61 16.41
N GLU A 124 9.82 13.45 16.75
CA GLU A 124 11.00 12.91 16.04
C GLU A 124 10.68 12.55 14.59
N ASN A 125 9.53 11.92 14.35
CA ASN A 125 9.06 11.62 12.99
C ASN A 125 8.78 12.90 12.20
N LYS A 126 8.15 13.91 12.83
CA LYS A 126 7.93 15.22 12.21
C LYS A 126 9.26 15.91 11.85
N ARG A 127 10.25 15.86 12.74
CA ARG A 127 11.59 16.39 12.50
C ARG A 127 12.28 15.69 11.33
N ALA A 128 12.18 14.35 11.26
CA ALA A 128 12.77 13.56 10.18
C ALA A 128 12.14 13.91 8.81
N ALA A 129 10.81 14.09 8.76
CA ALA A 129 10.11 14.49 7.54
C ALA A 129 10.52 15.89 7.07
N LEU A 130 10.61 16.87 7.98
CA LEU A 130 11.06 18.23 7.64
C LEU A 130 12.54 18.25 7.20
N ALA A 131 13.39 17.45 7.84
CA ALA A 131 14.80 17.32 7.44
C ALA A 131 14.95 16.69 6.05
N ALA A 132 14.17 15.65 5.73
CA ALA A 132 14.16 15.03 4.42
C ALA A 132 13.70 16.02 3.32
N SER A 133 12.71 16.88 3.62
CA SER A 133 12.27 17.92 2.69
C SER A 133 13.37 18.96 2.41
N LEU A 134 14.15 19.35 3.42
CA LEU A 134 15.31 20.25 3.20
C LEU A 134 16.42 19.58 2.38
N GLU A 135 16.68 18.29 2.64
CA GLU A 135 17.68 17.51 1.90
C GLU A 135 17.27 17.36 0.43
N GLU A 136 15.98 17.13 0.13
CA GLU A 136 15.47 17.05 -1.23
C GLU A 136 15.66 18.37 -1.99
N VAL A 137 15.33 19.52 -1.37
CA VAL A 137 15.51 20.84 -1.98
C VAL A 137 16.99 21.12 -2.27
N MET A 138 17.88 20.79 -1.32
CA MET A 138 19.32 20.97 -1.50
C MET A 138 19.93 20.00 -2.53
N THR A 139 19.41 18.78 -2.63
CA THR A 139 19.86 17.79 -3.61
C THR A 139 19.47 18.21 -5.02
N LYS A 140 18.23 18.71 -5.21
CA LYS A 140 17.77 19.26 -6.51
C LYS A 140 18.63 20.45 -6.95
N ALA A 141 18.91 21.39 -6.06
CA ALA A 141 19.79 22.52 -6.37
C ALA A 141 21.22 22.08 -6.73
N ALA A 142 21.75 21.06 -6.04
CA ALA A 142 23.07 20.50 -6.31
C ALA A 142 23.14 19.73 -7.65
N GLU A 143 22.10 18.95 -7.99
CA GLU A 143 21.99 18.24 -9.27
C GLU A 143 21.88 19.20 -10.46
N GLU A 144 21.17 20.31 -10.28
CA GLU A 144 20.98 21.34 -11.30
C GLU A 144 22.16 22.34 -11.37
N GLY A 145 23.13 22.25 -10.46
CA GLY A 145 24.32 23.10 -10.44
C GLY A 145 24.03 24.59 -10.24
N ARG A 146 22.89 24.92 -9.63
CA ARG A 146 22.43 26.30 -9.39
C ARG A 146 22.24 26.57 -7.89
N THR A 147 22.18 27.84 -7.52
CA THR A 147 21.72 28.25 -6.19
C THR A 147 20.20 28.13 -6.10
N LEU A 148 19.69 28.08 -4.86
CA LEU A 148 18.25 28.14 -4.59
C LEU A 148 17.66 29.42 -5.21
N ASP A 149 16.46 29.30 -5.76
CA ASP A 149 15.68 30.47 -6.16
C ASP A 149 14.98 31.12 -4.95
N VAL A 150 14.28 32.24 -5.16
CA VAL A 150 13.66 33.02 -4.08
C VAL A 150 12.55 32.23 -3.35
N GLU A 151 11.82 31.37 -4.07
CA GLU A 151 10.74 30.57 -3.49
C GLU A 151 11.31 29.38 -2.70
N GLU A 152 12.37 28.75 -3.22
CA GLU A 152 13.11 27.68 -2.55
C GLU A 152 13.88 28.18 -1.33
N GLU A 153 14.43 29.39 -1.37
CA GLU A 153 15.11 30.04 -0.24
C GLU A 153 14.12 30.36 0.88
N GLU A 154 12.95 30.91 0.56
CA GLU A 154 11.87 31.16 1.53
C GLU A 154 11.32 29.84 2.12
N HIS A 155 11.14 28.81 1.30
CA HIS A 155 10.72 27.49 1.76
C HIS A 155 11.77 26.85 2.69
N TYR A 156 13.05 26.96 2.34
CA TYR A 156 14.16 26.45 3.13
C TYR A 156 14.20 27.13 4.51
N ASP A 157 14.13 28.46 4.56
CA ASP A 157 14.19 29.23 5.79
C ASP A 157 13.00 28.96 6.71
N ASN A 158 11.79 28.86 6.15
CA ASN A 158 10.58 28.52 6.90
C ASN A 158 10.66 27.11 7.50
N THR A 159 11.08 26.13 6.69
CA THR A 159 11.21 24.74 7.15
C THR A 159 12.33 24.60 8.19
N ALA A 160 13.45 25.30 8.02
CA ALA A 160 14.52 25.36 9.00
C ALA A 160 14.06 25.99 10.33
N ALA A 161 13.22 27.02 10.28
CA ALA A 161 12.61 27.62 11.47
C ALA A 161 11.68 26.63 12.20
N GLU A 162 10.87 25.87 11.46
CA GLU A 162 10.02 24.81 12.03
C GLU A 162 10.83 23.70 12.71
N ILE A 163 11.93 23.25 12.10
CA ILE A 163 12.82 22.27 12.71
C ILE A 163 13.36 22.78 14.05
N ARG A 164 13.79 24.05 14.12
CA ARG A 164 14.25 24.65 15.39
C ARG A 164 13.16 24.66 16.46
N GLN A 165 11.91 24.93 16.08
CA GLN A 165 10.77 24.89 17.01
C GLN A 165 10.49 23.47 17.51
N VAL A 166 10.54 22.47 16.62
CA VAL A 166 10.36 21.06 16.95
C VAL A 166 11.48 20.56 17.85
N ASP A 167 12.73 20.91 17.56
CA ASP A 167 13.89 20.56 18.40
C ASP A 167 13.78 21.16 19.81
N ALA A 168 13.35 22.42 19.91
CA ALA A 168 13.11 23.06 21.20
C ALA A 168 11.99 22.36 21.98
N HIS A 169 10.95 21.87 21.30
CA HIS A 169 9.85 21.14 21.93
C HIS A 169 10.28 19.73 22.37
N LEU A 170 11.03 19.00 21.54
CA LEU A 170 11.63 17.70 21.87
C LEU A 170 12.52 17.79 23.11
N LYS A 171 13.33 18.84 23.22
CA LYS A 171 14.15 19.07 24.41
C LYS A 171 13.31 19.19 25.68
N ARG A 172 12.24 20.00 25.66
CA ARG A 172 11.32 20.16 26.79
C ARG A 172 10.62 18.84 27.15
N LEU A 173 10.22 18.05 26.16
CA LEU A 173 9.58 16.75 26.39
C LEU A 173 10.55 15.75 27.04
N ARG A 174 11.81 15.70 26.59
CA ARG A 174 12.84 14.85 27.19
C ARG A 174 13.22 15.27 28.60
N GLU A 175 13.27 16.57 28.88
CA GLU A 175 13.47 17.09 30.25
C GLU A 175 12.30 16.69 31.16
N LEU A 176 11.07 16.73 30.64
CA LEU A 176 9.87 16.32 31.36
C LEU A 176 9.82 14.80 31.58
N GLU A 177 10.26 14.00 30.60
CA GLU A 177 10.45 12.55 30.72
C GLU A 177 11.47 12.20 31.80
N ALA A 178 12.64 12.84 31.78
CA ALA A 178 13.69 12.65 32.79
C ALA A 178 13.22 13.05 34.21
N GLY A 179 12.45 14.15 34.32
CA GLY A 179 11.84 14.58 35.58
C GLY A 179 10.85 13.55 36.13
N LYS A 180 10.01 12.96 35.27
CA LYS A 180 9.07 11.90 35.66
C LYS A 180 9.79 10.60 36.05
N ALA A 181 10.84 10.23 35.33
CA ALA A 181 11.67 9.06 35.64
C ALA A 181 12.36 9.18 37.00
N ALA A 182 12.85 10.37 37.38
CA ALA A 182 13.49 10.62 38.66
C ALA A 182 12.51 10.54 39.87
N THR A 183 11.22 10.80 39.65
CA THR A 183 10.18 10.71 40.69
C THR A 183 9.53 9.33 40.80
N ALA A 184 9.88 8.38 39.93
CA ALA A 184 9.32 7.04 39.94
C ALA A 184 9.89 6.22 41.12
N GLN A 185 9.02 5.79 42.04
CA GLN A 185 9.44 4.88 43.12
C GLN A 185 9.62 3.44 42.59
N PRO A 186 10.67 2.72 43.01
CA PRO A 186 10.83 1.31 42.66
C PRO A 186 9.79 0.46 43.39
N VAL A 187 9.18 -0.49 42.67
CA VAL A 187 8.17 -1.40 43.21
C VAL A 187 8.82 -2.36 44.22
N LYS A 188 8.46 -2.23 45.51
CA LYS A 188 8.78 -3.26 46.51
C LYS A 188 7.81 -4.42 46.35
N GLN A 189 8.33 -5.62 46.09
CA GLN A 189 7.53 -6.85 46.20
C GLN A 189 7.21 -7.11 47.68
N ALA A 190 5.93 -7.17 48.03
CA ALA A 190 5.46 -7.70 49.30
C ALA A 190 4.83 -9.08 49.08
N GLY A 191 5.27 -10.06 49.86
CA GLY A 191 4.70 -11.41 49.87
C GLY A 191 3.23 -11.40 50.30
N ASN A 192 2.46 -12.31 49.70
CA ASN A 192 1.03 -12.56 49.85
C ASN A 192 0.09 -11.67 49.02
N GLY A 193 0.04 -11.97 47.72
CA GLY A 193 -1.20 -12.49 47.11
C GLY A 193 -2.37 -11.55 46.82
N ASN A 194 -2.28 -10.25 47.13
CA ASN A 194 -3.25 -9.26 46.61
C ASN A 194 -2.52 -8.00 46.16
N VAL A 195 -2.45 -7.81 44.84
CA VAL A 195 -1.98 -6.58 44.21
C VAL A 195 -3.10 -5.55 44.20
N ALA A 196 -2.89 -4.40 44.84
CA ALA A 196 -3.73 -3.23 44.62
C ALA A 196 -3.47 -2.75 43.18
N ALA A 197 -4.35 -3.13 42.26
CA ALA A 197 -4.29 -2.70 40.88
C ALA A 197 -4.51 -1.18 40.80
N VAL A 198 -3.48 -0.43 40.42
CA VAL A 198 -3.61 0.96 40.00
C VAL A 198 -4.30 0.93 38.63
N ALA A 199 -5.53 1.43 38.58
CA ALA A 199 -6.29 1.52 37.33
C ALA A 199 -5.62 2.52 36.37
N SER A 200 -5.40 2.07 35.14
CA SER A 200 -4.90 2.80 33.96
C SER A 200 -3.46 3.34 34.04
N ALA A 201 -2.49 2.49 33.69
CA ALA A 201 -1.30 2.93 32.96
C ALA A 201 -1.48 2.52 31.49
N PRO A 202 -1.10 3.34 30.50
CA PRO A 202 -1.09 2.90 29.10
C PRO A 202 -0.08 1.76 29.00
N VAL A 203 -0.57 0.58 28.64
CA VAL A 203 0.28 -0.57 28.36
C VAL A 203 1.09 -0.19 27.12
N ILE A 204 2.40 0.03 27.28
CA ILE A 204 3.31 0.10 26.15
C ILE A 204 3.34 -1.31 25.55
N ARG A 205 2.41 -1.58 24.63
CA ARG A 205 2.47 -2.77 23.79
C ARG A 205 3.54 -2.49 22.75
N VAL A 206 4.70 -3.11 22.95
CA VAL A 206 5.66 -3.27 21.86
C VAL A 206 4.97 -4.19 20.87
N GLU A 207 4.47 -3.62 19.77
CA GLU A 207 3.98 -4.42 18.65
C GLU A 207 5.10 -5.38 18.25
N GLN A 208 4.83 -6.67 18.38
CA GLN A 208 5.80 -7.70 18.06
C GLN A 208 6.02 -7.63 16.55
N LYS A 209 7.24 -7.28 16.12
CA LYS A 209 7.59 -7.25 14.70
C LYS A 209 7.42 -8.67 14.13
N LEU A 210 6.34 -8.87 13.39
CA LEU A 210 6.05 -10.12 12.71
C LEU A 210 7.04 -10.32 11.56
N ASP A 211 7.39 -11.57 11.28
CA ASP A 211 8.17 -11.85 10.07
C ASP A 211 7.37 -11.44 8.84
N LYS A 212 8.08 -11.02 7.80
CA LYS A 212 7.49 -10.57 6.53
C LYS A 212 6.48 -11.60 6.00
N GLY A 213 5.32 -11.11 5.57
CA GLY A 213 4.20 -11.91 5.05
C GLY A 213 3.34 -12.65 6.09
N ILE A 214 3.72 -12.74 7.38
CA ILE A 214 2.86 -13.37 8.42
C ILE A 214 1.61 -12.52 8.66
N GLY A 215 1.76 -11.19 8.69
CA GLY A 215 0.63 -10.27 8.85
C GLY A 215 -0.43 -10.47 7.76
N PHE A 216 0.01 -10.66 6.52
CA PHE A 216 -0.86 -10.96 5.39
C PHE A 216 -1.60 -12.30 5.54
N ALA A 217 -0.91 -13.34 6.02
CA ALA A 217 -1.52 -14.64 6.26
C ALA A 217 -2.60 -14.60 7.35
N ARG A 218 -2.34 -13.85 8.44
CA ARG A 218 -3.34 -13.60 9.49
C ARG A 218 -4.56 -12.86 8.96
N PHE A 219 -4.35 -11.87 8.09
CA PHE A 219 -5.42 -11.16 7.40
C PHE A 219 -6.26 -12.11 6.53
N ALA A 220 -5.62 -12.85 5.63
CA ALA A 220 -6.30 -13.80 4.75
C ALA A 220 -7.08 -14.85 5.54
N LYS A 221 -6.52 -15.38 6.63
CA LYS A 221 -7.18 -16.39 7.47
C LYS A 221 -8.33 -15.82 8.29
N SER A 222 -8.21 -14.60 8.81
CA SER A 222 -9.30 -13.93 9.53
C SER A 222 -10.47 -13.65 8.59
N LEU A 223 -10.18 -13.24 7.34
CA LEU A 223 -11.18 -13.09 6.29
C LEU A 223 -11.80 -14.45 5.90
N ALA A 224 -10.99 -15.50 5.84
CA ALA A 224 -11.44 -16.85 5.51
C ALA A 224 -12.36 -17.44 6.60
N ALA A 225 -12.01 -17.26 7.87
CA ALA A 225 -12.79 -17.69 9.03
C ALA A 225 -14.16 -17.00 9.10
N ALA A 226 -14.21 -15.76 8.64
CA ALA A 226 -15.39 -14.92 8.59
C ALA A 226 -16.12 -14.94 7.25
N LYS A 227 -15.79 -15.90 6.38
CA LYS A 227 -16.53 -16.14 5.13
C LYS A 227 -16.59 -14.90 4.22
N GLY A 228 -15.53 -14.09 4.20
CA GLY A 228 -15.46 -12.84 3.43
C GLY A 228 -16.18 -11.64 4.07
N VAL A 229 -16.93 -11.85 5.15
CA VAL A 229 -17.62 -10.77 5.88
C VAL A 229 -16.62 -10.05 6.79
N ARG A 230 -16.18 -8.86 6.38
CA ARG A 230 -15.13 -8.10 7.07
C ARG A 230 -15.44 -7.78 8.53
N SER A 231 -16.71 -7.52 8.86
CA SER A 231 -17.12 -7.26 10.25
C SER A 231 -16.94 -8.49 11.14
N GLU A 232 -17.27 -9.67 10.62
CA GLU A 232 -17.02 -10.94 11.33
C GLU A 232 -15.52 -11.25 11.35
N ALA A 233 -14.77 -10.87 10.31
CA ALA A 233 -13.32 -11.08 10.23
C ALA A 233 -12.60 -10.31 11.33
N LEU A 234 -13.04 -9.09 11.61
CA LEU A 234 -12.58 -8.30 12.74
C LEU A 234 -12.86 -8.97 14.09
N GLU A 235 -14.06 -9.55 14.27
CA GLU A 235 -14.37 -10.28 15.49
C GLU A 235 -13.50 -11.53 15.66
N VAL A 236 -13.25 -12.27 14.57
CA VAL A 236 -12.35 -13.43 14.58
C VAL A 236 -10.93 -12.98 14.90
N ALA A 237 -10.43 -11.91 14.26
CA ALA A 237 -9.09 -11.38 14.50
C ALA A 237 -8.92 -10.90 15.95
N ARG A 238 -9.95 -10.30 16.56
CA ARG A 238 -9.91 -9.91 17.98
C ARG A 238 -9.87 -11.10 18.92
N ARG A 239 -10.51 -12.22 18.55
CA ARG A 239 -10.51 -13.46 19.35
C ARG A 239 -9.21 -14.26 19.19
N GLN A 240 -8.68 -14.34 17.98
CA GLN A 240 -7.53 -15.17 17.65
C GLN A 240 -6.19 -14.44 17.78
N TYR A 241 -6.16 -13.13 17.52
CA TYR A 241 -4.96 -12.29 17.55
C TYR A 241 -5.18 -11.01 18.39
N PRO A 242 -5.35 -11.12 19.73
CA PRO A 242 -5.68 -9.96 20.57
C PRO A 242 -4.60 -8.86 20.63
N ASP A 243 -3.37 -9.22 20.26
CA ASP A 243 -2.19 -8.35 20.33
C ASP A 243 -1.82 -7.71 18.98
N ASP A 244 -2.54 -8.02 17.90
CA ASP A 244 -2.28 -7.52 16.54
C ASP A 244 -3.19 -6.32 16.21
N SER A 245 -2.83 -5.15 16.74
CA SER A 245 -3.58 -3.88 16.58
C SER A 245 -3.71 -3.47 15.12
N ARG A 246 -2.66 -3.68 14.35
CA ARG A 246 -2.59 -3.37 12.92
C ARG A 246 -3.56 -4.23 12.09
N LEU A 247 -3.66 -5.52 12.39
CA LEU A 247 -4.65 -6.42 11.76
C LEU A 247 -6.07 -5.98 12.07
N HIS A 248 -6.35 -5.59 13.31
CA HIS A 248 -7.67 -5.10 13.71
C HIS A 248 -8.00 -3.79 13.01
N HIS A 249 -7.03 -2.91 12.80
CA HIS A 249 -7.25 -1.64 12.10
C HIS A 249 -7.60 -1.88 10.63
N VAL A 250 -6.81 -2.71 9.93
CA VAL A 250 -7.05 -3.02 8.50
C VAL A 250 -8.39 -3.73 8.27
N LEU A 251 -8.81 -4.62 9.17
CA LEU A 251 -10.13 -5.28 9.07
C LEU A 251 -11.30 -4.37 9.45
N LYS A 252 -11.07 -3.34 10.28
CA LYS A 252 -12.09 -2.35 10.68
C LYS A 252 -12.32 -1.31 9.59
N SER A 253 -11.25 -0.94 8.89
CA SER A 253 -11.26 0.08 7.86
C SER A 253 -11.85 -0.49 6.59
N ALA A 254 -13.14 -0.22 6.37
CA ALA A 254 -13.89 -0.71 5.22
C ALA A 254 -13.31 -0.15 3.90
N VAL A 255 -12.43 -0.90 3.23
CA VAL A 255 -11.94 -0.53 1.89
C VAL A 255 -13.03 -0.84 0.85
N GLY A 256 -13.98 0.08 0.66
CA GLY A 256 -14.74 0.19 -0.59
C GLY A 256 -13.98 1.06 -1.59
N ALA A 257 -13.56 0.53 -2.74
CA ALA A 257 -12.80 1.20 -3.79
C ALA A 257 -12.93 2.75 -3.77
N GLY A 258 -11.95 3.43 -3.17
CA GLY A 258 -11.92 4.88 -2.97
C GLY A 258 -10.71 5.48 -3.68
N THR A 259 -10.92 6.61 -4.36
CA THR A 259 -9.95 7.30 -5.20
C THR A 259 -8.80 7.92 -4.39
N THR A 260 -7.64 8.11 -5.03
CA THR A 260 -6.38 8.62 -4.46
C THR A 260 -6.40 10.07 -3.98
N THR A 261 -7.57 10.68 -3.80
CA THR A 261 -7.74 12.12 -3.59
C THR A 261 -8.19 12.51 -2.18
N ASP A 262 -8.42 11.56 -1.26
CA ASP A 262 -8.86 11.85 0.11
C ASP A 262 -7.77 11.50 1.16
N PRO A 263 -7.20 12.50 1.87
CA PRO A 263 -6.17 12.29 2.90
C PRO A 263 -6.61 11.43 4.08
N GLN A 264 -7.92 11.33 4.36
CA GLN A 264 -8.44 10.53 5.47
C GLN A 264 -8.56 9.04 5.12
N TRP A 265 -8.46 8.71 3.82
CA TRP A 265 -8.48 7.36 3.26
C TRP A 265 -7.08 6.76 3.07
N ALA A 266 -6.05 7.60 3.01
CA ALA A 266 -4.67 7.21 2.75
C ALA A 266 -4.08 6.29 3.83
N GLY A 267 -4.45 6.47 5.11
CA GLY A 267 -3.87 5.69 6.22
C GLY A 267 -4.31 4.22 6.28
N SER A 268 -5.56 3.92 5.95
CA SER A 268 -6.05 2.53 5.90
C SER A 268 -5.65 1.79 4.62
N LEU A 269 -5.51 2.53 3.51
CA LEU A 269 -4.95 2.01 2.26
C LEU A 269 -3.45 1.74 2.40
N SER A 270 -2.71 2.63 3.07
CA SER A 270 -1.27 2.44 3.31
C SER A 270 -1.00 1.21 4.18
N GLU A 271 -1.79 0.97 5.22
CA GLU A 271 -1.60 -0.22 6.08
C GLU A 271 -1.90 -1.54 5.34
N TYR A 272 -2.92 -1.58 4.47
CA TYR A 272 -3.19 -2.74 3.60
C TYR A 272 -2.12 -2.90 2.52
N GLN A 273 -1.72 -1.80 1.88
CA GLN A 273 -0.63 -1.79 0.91
C GLN A 273 0.64 -2.30 1.56
N GLU A 274 0.97 -1.89 2.78
CA GLU A 274 2.11 -2.41 3.52
C GLU A 274 1.98 -3.91 3.86
N TYR A 275 0.78 -4.44 4.16
CA TYR A 275 0.60 -5.90 4.31
C TYR A 275 0.79 -6.66 3.00
N ALA A 276 0.29 -6.10 1.89
CA ALA A 276 0.51 -6.65 0.57
C ALA A 276 1.99 -6.57 0.19
N GLN A 277 2.66 -5.45 0.47
CA GLN A 277 4.09 -5.25 0.25
C GLN A 277 4.93 -6.20 1.14
N ASP A 278 4.53 -6.46 2.38
CA ASP A 278 5.19 -7.45 3.25
C ASP A 278 5.15 -8.87 2.66
N PHE A 279 4.04 -9.24 2.01
CA PHE A 279 3.93 -10.52 1.31
C PHE A 279 4.74 -10.52 0.01
N ILE A 280 4.74 -9.40 -0.73
CA ILE A 280 5.56 -9.23 -1.95
C ILE A 280 7.05 -9.31 -1.61
N ASP A 281 7.51 -8.65 -0.56
CA ASP A 281 8.88 -8.70 -0.06
C ASP A 281 9.28 -10.12 0.39
N TYR A 282 8.33 -10.91 0.86
CA TYR A 282 8.54 -12.31 1.19
C TYR A 282 8.63 -13.19 -0.07
N LEU A 283 7.81 -12.91 -1.08
CA LEU A 283 7.68 -13.72 -2.29
C LEU A 283 8.74 -13.41 -3.35
N ARG A 284 9.04 -12.13 -3.61
CA ARG A 284 9.95 -11.71 -4.69
C ARG A 284 11.34 -12.34 -4.61
N PRO A 285 12.02 -12.40 -3.44
CA PRO A 285 13.33 -13.03 -3.37
C PRO A 285 13.32 -14.53 -3.66
N GLN A 286 12.15 -15.17 -3.65
CA GLN A 286 11.99 -16.60 -3.93
C GLN A 286 11.86 -16.89 -5.43
N THR A 287 11.38 -15.94 -6.23
CA THR A 287 11.24 -16.11 -7.69
C THR A 287 12.55 -15.82 -8.42
N ILE A 288 12.73 -16.42 -9.60
CA ILE A 288 13.83 -16.10 -10.51
C ILE A 288 13.80 -14.62 -10.87
N ILE A 289 12.61 -14.11 -11.22
CA ILE A 289 12.41 -12.71 -11.66
C ILE A 289 12.80 -11.73 -10.56
N GLY A 290 12.41 -11.97 -9.31
CA GLY A 290 12.68 -11.05 -8.20
C GLY A 290 14.10 -11.10 -7.66
N ARG A 291 14.91 -12.10 -8.04
CA ARG A 291 16.34 -12.16 -7.70
C ARG A 291 17.23 -11.32 -8.61
N PHE A 292 16.77 -11.01 -9.82
CA PHE A 292 17.48 -10.04 -10.66
C PHE A 292 17.50 -8.67 -9.98
N GLY A 293 18.66 -8.01 -9.98
CA GLY A 293 18.87 -6.73 -9.26
C GLY A 293 19.20 -6.88 -7.77
N GLN A 294 19.30 -8.10 -7.25
CA GLN A 294 19.69 -8.37 -5.85
C GLN A 294 21.03 -9.09 -5.78
N GLY A 295 21.79 -8.90 -4.69
CA GLY A 295 22.98 -9.72 -4.39
C GLY A 295 24.11 -9.67 -5.43
N GLY A 296 24.26 -8.56 -6.15
CA GLY A 296 25.27 -8.41 -7.21
C GLY A 296 24.84 -8.98 -8.57
N ILE A 297 23.58 -9.43 -8.68
CA ILE A 297 22.98 -9.87 -9.94
C ILE A 297 22.45 -8.65 -10.69
N PRO A 298 22.79 -8.46 -11.98
CA PRO A 298 22.24 -7.39 -12.81
C PRO A 298 20.70 -7.35 -12.79
N ALA A 299 20.12 -6.14 -12.82
CA ALA A 299 18.67 -5.96 -12.85
C ALA A 299 18.09 -6.09 -14.27
N LEU A 300 16.83 -6.53 -14.37
CA LEU A 300 16.04 -6.45 -15.59
C LEU A 300 15.61 -5.01 -15.86
N ARG A 301 15.37 -4.65 -17.13
CA ARG A 301 14.91 -3.30 -17.48
C ARG A 301 13.42 -3.16 -17.22
N GLN A 302 13.05 -2.36 -16.22
CA GLN A 302 11.65 -2.09 -15.89
C GLN A 302 11.01 -1.19 -16.96
N VAL A 303 9.80 -1.54 -17.38
CA VAL A 303 8.99 -0.75 -18.33
C VAL A 303 7.53 -0.68 -17.87
N PRO A 304 6.84 0.47 -18.06
CA PRO A 304 5.40 0.55 -17.82
C PRO A 304 4.60 -0.39 -18.74
N PHE A 305 3.41 -0.81 -18.28
CA PHE A 305 2.47 -1.54 -19.14
C PHE A 305 1.95 -0.69 -20.30
N ASN A 306 1.49 -1.38 -21.36
CA ASN A 306 0.85 -0.82 -22.55
C ASN A 306 1.71 0.15 -23.37
N ILE A 307 3.04 0.12 -23.19
CA ILE A 307 3.95 0.82 -24.08
C ILE A 307 4.33 -0.07 -25.27
N ARG A 308 4.63 0.58 -26.40
CA ARG A 308 5.28 -0.06 -27.54
C ARG A 308 6.77 0.21 -27.46
N VAL A 309 7.56 -0.83 -27.24
CA VAL A 309 9.02 -0.74 -27.34
C VAL A 309 9.40 -1.14 -28.77
N HIS A 310 10.10 -0.24 -29.46
CA HIS A 310 10.64 -0.52 -30.78
C HIS A 310 12.01 -1.18 -30.62
N ALA A 311 12.09 -2.49 -30.84
CA ALA A 311 13.36 -3.17 -30.98
C ALA A 311 13.86 -2.94 -32.42
N GLN A 312 15.09 -2.45 -32.57
CA GLN A 312 15.72 -2.36 -33.88
C GLN A 312 16.29 -3.74 -34.24
N VAL A 313 15.69 -4.39 -35.24
CA VAL A 313 16.02 -5.78 -35.62
C VAL A 313 17.21 -5.83 -36.57
N SER A 314 17.50 -4.73 -37.29
CA SER A 314 18.72 -4.62 -38.10
C SER A 314 19.42 -3.26 -37.95
N GLY A 315 20.72 -3.32 -37.67
CA GLY A 315 21.63 -2.19 -37.71
C GLY A 315 21.93 -1.83 -39.15
N GLY A 316 21.56 -0.62 -39.55
CA GLY A 316 21.91 -0.12 -40.87
C GLY A 316 23.43 -0.10 -41.10
N ALA A 317 23.92 -0.78 -42.14
CA ALA A 317 25.34 -0.78 -42.47
C ALA A 317 25.73 0.47 -43.28
N ALA A 318 26.86 1.09 -42.93
CA ALA A 318 27.52 2.11 -43.73
C ALA A 318 28.69 1.48 -44.48
N GLY A 319 28.82 1.79 -45.77
CA GLY A 319 29.92 1.32 -46.62
C GLY A 319 30.63 2.47 -47.32
N TRP A 320 31.92 2.30 -47.62
CA TRP A 320 32.67 3.23 -48.45
C TRP A 320 32.10 3.27 -49.87
N VAL A 321 31.87 4.47 -50.41
CA VAL A 321 31.37 4.67 -51.77
C VAL A 321 32.45 5.34 -52.60
N GLY A 322 32.78 4.75 -53.75
CA GLY A 322 33.70 5.34 -54.72
C GLY A 322 33.10 6.59 -55.38
N GLU A 323 33.97 7.52 -55.79
CA GLU A 323 33.56 8.77 -56.43
C GLU A 323 32.69 8.51 -57.69
N GLY A 324 31.55 9.17 -57.80
CA GLY A 324 30.61 9.03 -58.93
C GLY A 324 29.71 7.79 -58.91
N LYS A 325 29.77 6.94 -57.86
CA LYS A 325 28.88 5.78 -57.72
C LYS A 325 27.64 6.10 -56.89
N ALA A 326 26.54 5.43 -57.20
CA ALA A 326 25.30 5.54 -56.45
C ALA A 326 25.53 5.11 -55.00
N LYS A 327 25.07 5.94 -54.06
CA LYS A 327 25.15 5.65 -52.62
C LYS A 327 24.08 4.60 -52.28
N PRO A 328 24.43 3.46 -51.68
CA PRO A 328 23.43 2.49 -51.23
C PRO A 328 22.60 3.11 -50.09
N LEU A 329 21.29 2.88 -50.12
CA LEU A 329 20.39 3.35 -49.06
C LEU A 329 20.41 2.35 -47.91
N THR A 330 20.67 2.86 -46.71
CA THR A 330 20.63 2.07 -45.49
C THR A 330 19.19 1.90 -45.02
N LYS A 331 18.73 0.65 -44.91
CA LYS A 331 17.41 0.31 -44.35
C LYS A 331 17.55 0.00 -42.86
N PHE A 332 16.58 0.47 -42.07
CA PHE A 332 16.42 0.09 -40.68
C PHE A 332 15.09 -0.67 -40.55
N ASP A 333 15.13 -1.85 -39.94
CA ASP A 333 13.93 -2.61 -39.60
C ASP A 333 13.65 -2.47 -38.09
N PHE A 334 12.40 -2.14 -37.75
CA PHE A 334 11.94 -2.00 -36.37
C PHE A 334 10.80 -3.00 -36.11
N GLU A 335 10.86 -3.70 -34.99
CA GLU A 335 9.79 -4.54 -34.47
C GLU A 335 9.18 -3.86 -33.25
N SER A 336 7.85 -3.84 -33.16
CA SER A 336 7.14 -3.27 -32.01
C SER A 336 6.67 -4.39 -31.09
N ILE A 337 7.21 -4.43 -29.87
CA ILE A 337 6.75 -5.31 -28.80
C ILE A 337 5.80 -4.51 -27.92
N THR A 338 4.60 -5.04 -27.66
CA THR A 338 3.61 -4.42 -26.76
C THR A 338 3.53 -5.25 -25.47
N PHE A 339 3.66 -4.59 -24.32
CA PHE A 339 3.53 -5.24 -23.01
C PHE A 339 2.09 -5.16 -22.53
N SER A 340 1.31 -6.23 -22.69
CA SER A 340 -0.05 -6.35 -22.16
C SER A 340 -0.04 -6.71 -20.67
N HIS A 341 -1.18 -6.49 -20.01
CA HIS A 341 -1.36 -6.86 -18.61
C HIS A 341 -1.81 -8.32 -18.51
N ALA A 342 -1.16 -9.11 -17.66
CA ALA A 342 -1.53 -10.49 -17.38
C ALA A 342 -1.55 -10.73 -15.86
N LYS A 343 -2.49 -11.55 -15.39
CA LYS A 343 -2.67 -11.83 -13.96
C LYS A 343 -2.30 -13.28 -13.66
N VAL A 344 -1.42 -13.47 -12.67
CA VAL A 344 -1.17 -14.80 -12.07
C VAL A 344 -1.98 -14.90 -10.78
N SER A 345 -2.75 -15.97 -10.64
CA SER A 345 -3.54 -16.24 -9.44
C SER A 345 -3.37 -17.69 -8.99
N ALA A 346 -3.24 -17.89 -7.68
CA ALA A 346 -3.27 -19.21 -7.06
C ALA A 346 -4.41 -19.27 -6.04
N ILE A 347 -5.13 -20.39 -6.01
CA ILE A 347 -6.18 -20.66 -5.03
C ILE A 347 -5.69 -21.82 -4.16
N ALA A 348 -5.48 -21.57 -2.87
CA ALA A 348 -5.18 -22.61 -1.89
C ALA A 348 -6.47 -23.01 -1.17
N VAL A 349 -6.79 -24.31 -1.19
CA VAL A 349 -7.93 -24.86 -0.44
C VAL A 349 -7.48 -25.16 0.99
N LEU A 350 -8.17 -24.58 1.96
CA LEU A 350 -7.95 -24.82 3.39
C LEU A 350 -9.23 -25.40 4.00
N THR A 351 -9.08 -26.39 4.87
CA THR A 351 -10.23 -26.96 5.58
C THR A 351 -10.76 -25.97 6.62
N GLU A 352 -12.08 -25.96 6.85
CA GLU A 352 -12.69 -25.06 7.83
C GLU A 352 -12.16 -25.32 9.25
N GLU A 353 -11.84 -26.57 9.57
CA GLU A 353 -11.24 -26.96 10.86
C GLU A 353 -9.84 -26.37 11.05
N LEU A 354 -9.00 -26.32 10.00
CA LEU A 354 -7.66 -25.73 10.06
C LEU A 354 -7.71 -24.21 10.31
N ILE A 355 -8.70 -23.54 9.73
CA ILE A 355 -8.95 -22.10 9.94
C ILE A 355 -9.51 -21.85 11.36
N ARG A 356 -10.29 -22.79 11.91
CA ARG A 356 -10.92 -22.65 13.23
C ARG A 356 -9.98 -22.92 14.40
N PHE A 357 -9.07 -23.89 14.27
CA PHE A 357 -8.09 -24.25 15.30
C PHE A 357 -6.82 -23.38 15.31
N SER A 358 -6.85 -22.22 14.63
CA SER A 358 -5.77 -21.23 14.48
C SER A 358 -4.57 -21.36 15.41
N SER A 359 -3.54 -22.08 14.95
CA SER A 359 -2.19 -21.98 15.53
C SER A 359 -1.33 -21.02 14.68
N PRO A 360 -0.34 -20.33 15.26
CA PRO A 360 0.61 -19.50 14.51
C PRO A 360 1.36 -20.29 13.41
N ALA A 361 1.51 -21.60 13.58
CA ALA A 361 2.10 -22.48 12.58
C ALA A 361 1.21 -22.63 11.32
N ALA A 362 -0.12 -22.59 11.48
CA ALA A 362 -1.03 -22.63 10.35
C ALA A 362 -0.95 -21.36 9.48
N ASP A 363 -0.63 -20.20 10.06
CA ASP A 363 -0.49 -18.94 9.30
C ASP A 363 0.75 -19.01 8.39
N ALA A 364 1.87 -19.51 8.91
CA ALA A 364 3.07 -19.74 8.12
C ALA A 364 2.84 -20.77 7.01
N LEU A 365 2.08 -21.83 7.29
CA LEU A 365 1.74 -22.86 6.29
C LEU A 365 0.91 -22.27 5.14
N VAL A 366 -0.12 -21.48 5.43
CA VAL A 366 -0.97 -20.84 4.40
C VAL A 366 -0.15 -19.86 3.55
N ARG A 367 0.68 -19.03 4.21
CA ARG A 367 1.57 -18.10 3.51
C ARG A 367 2.50 -18.84 2.56
N ASN A 368 3.18 -19.88 3.07
CA ASN A 368 4.18 -20.62 2.32
C ASN A 368 3.52 -21.37 1.16
N ALA A 369 2.39 -22.04 1.38
CA ALA A 369 1.69 -22.76 0.31
C ALA A 369 1.22 -21.83 -0.82
N LEU A 370 0.67 -20.66 -0.49
CA LEU A 370 0.29 -19.65 -1.50
C LEU A 370 1.50 -19.09 -2.23
N ALA A 371 2.57 -18.75 -1.50
CA ALA A 371 3.78 -18.24 -2.09
C ALA A 371 4.45 -19.27 -3.01
N GLU A 372 4.60 -20.51 -2.57
CA GLU A 372 5.19 -21.61 -3.34
C GLU A 372 4.40 -21.88 -4.62
N ALA A 373 3.07 -21.86 -4.59
CA ALA A 373 2.25 -22.06 -5.79
C ALA A 373 2.46 -20.95 -6.83
N VAL A 374 2.52 -19.69 -6.38
CA VAL A 374 2.77 -18.54 -7.26
C VAL A 374 4.20 -18.56 -7.79
N VAL A 375 5.19 -18.84 -6.93
CA VAL A 375 6.61 -18.95 -7.31
C VAL A 375 6.81 -20.06 -8.34
N ALA A 376 6.22 -21.24 -8.10
CA ALA A 376 6.30 -22.36 -9.02
C ALA A 376 5.80 -21.99 -10.42
N ARG A 377 4.64 -21.32 -10.48
CA ARG A 377 4.05 -20.93 -11.75
C ARG A 377 4.86 -19.85 -12.45
N LEU A 378 5.29 -18.81 -11.73
CA LEU A 378 6.08 -17.72 -12.28
C LEU A 378 7.43 -18.22 -12.82
N ASP A 379 8.16 -19.03 -12.05
CA ASP A 379 9.47 -19.50 -12.45
C ASP A 379 9.38 -20.48 -13.63
N THR A 380 8.39 -21.39 -13.63
CA THR A 380 8.18 -22.33 -14.74
C THR A 380 7.81 -21.60 -16.03
N ASP A 381 6.82 -20.71 -15.98
CA ASP A 381 6.37 -19.96 -17.17
C ASP A 381 7.45 -19.00 -17.67
N PHE A 382 8.37 -18.53 -16.80
CA PHE A 382 9.47 -17.65 -17.19
C PHE A 382 10.52 -18.36 -18.05
N VAL A 383 10.80 -19.65 -17.80
CA VAL A 383 11.92 -20.38 -18.43
C VAL A 383 11.52 -21.52 -19.36
N ASP A 384 10.25 -21.93 -19.41
CA ASP A 384 9.78 -23.04 -20.26
C ASP A 384 9.81 -22.65 -21.76
N PRO A 385 10.63 -23.29 -22.61
CA PRO A 385 10.69 -22.97 -24.04
C PRO A 385 9.39 -23.23 -24.78
N LYS A 386 8.52 -24.10 -24.25
CA LYS A 386 7.23 -24.43 -24.86
C LYS A 386 6.14 -23.41 -24.53
N LYS A 387 6.39 -22.50 -23.59
CA LYS A 387 5.41 -21.50 -23.16
C LYS A 387 5.31 -20.37 -24.19
N ALA A 388 4.36 -20.53 -25.10
CA ALA A 388 3.95 -19.48 -26.03
C ALA A 388 3.07 -18.42 -25.34
N ALA A 389 3.09 -17.20 -25.88
CA ALA A 389 2.17 -16.15 -25.48
C ALA A 389 0.74 -16.55 -25.87
N VAL A 390 -0.19 -16.35 -24.93
CA VAL A 390 -1.63 -16.44 -25.19
C VAL A 390 -2.18 -15.04 -25.03
N ALA A 391 -2.74 -14.50 -26.11
CA ALA A 391 -3.29 -13.15 -26.14
C ALA A 391 -4.24 -12.92 -24.95
N ASP A 392 -4.04 -11.81 -24.25
CA ASP A 392 -4.82 -11.37 -23.09
C ASP A 392 -4.85 -12.33 -21.87
N VAL A 393 -4.05 -13.40 -21.88
CA VAL A 393 -4.06 -14.43 -20.83
C VAL A 393 -2.68 -14.61 -20.19
N SER A 394 -1.63 -14.80 -20.99
CA SER A 394 -0.29 -15.06 -20.44
C SER A 394 0.83 -14.67 -21.41
N PRO A 395 1.96 -14.15 -20.90
CA PRO A 395 3.13 -13.86 -21.72
C PRO A 395 3.82 -15.15 -22.19
N ALA A 396 4.69 -15.02 -23.19
CA ALA A 396 5.65 -16.06 -23.57
C ALA A 396 6.81 -16.11 -22.58
N SER A 397 7.44 -17.29 -22.46
CA SER A 397 8.71 -17.46 -21.76
C SER A 397 9.85 -16.70 -22.46
N ILE A 398 10.89 -16.33 -21.71
CA ILE A 398 12.10 -15.72 -22.29
C ILE A 398 12.92 -16.69 -23.16
N THR A 399 12.67 -18.00 -23.02
CA THR A 399 13.31 -19.06 -23.80
C THR A 399 12.42 -19.57 -24.93
N HIS A 400 11.24 -18.98 -25.12
CA HIS A 400 10.33 -19.39 -26.18
C HIS A 400 10.98 -19.21 -27.57
N ASP A 401 10.83 -20.21 -28.43
CA ASP A 401 11.44 -20.30 -29.77
C ASP A 401 12.99 -20.24 -29.81
N VAL A 402 13.66 -20.28 -28.65
CA VAL A 402 15.12 -20.37 -28.61
C VAL A 402 15.55 -21.78 -29.03
N LYS A 403 16.39 -21.86 -30.06
CA LYS A 403 17.05 -23.11 -30.47
C LYS A 403 18.17 -23.45 -29.49
N GLY A 404 17.84 -24.22 -28.46
CA GLY A 404 18.80 -24.71 -27.48
C GLY A 404 19.89 -25.59 -28.11
N THR A 405 21.10 -25.49 -27.57
CA THR A 405 22.20 -26.41 -27.86
C THR A 405 22.02 -27.69 -27.06
N ALA A 406 22.20 -28.86 -27.69
CA ALA A 406 22.14 -30.14 -27.00
C ALA A 406 23.30 -30.24 -26.00
N SER A 407 23.02 -30.67 -24.77
CA SER A 407 24.06 -30.84 -23.75
C SER A 407 25.03 -31.95 -24.15
N THR A 408 26.32 -31.65 -23.98
CA THR A 408 27.42 -32.60 -24.19
C THR A 408 27.75 -33.41 -22.93
N GLY A 409 27.11 -33.09 -21.79
CA GLY A 409 27.46 -33.64 -20.47
C GLY A 409 28.74 -33.01 -19.86
N ASN A 410 29.40 -32.13 -20.60
CA ASN A 410 30.50 -31.31 -20.11
C ASN A 410 30.04 -29.84 -19.95
N PRO A 411 29.86 -29.35 -18.72
CA PRO A 411 29.41 -27.99 -18.43
C PRO A 411 30.28 -26.90 -19.05
N ASP A 412 31.60 -27.10 -19.16
CA ASP A 412 32.49 -26.09 -19.75
C ASP A 412 32.26 -25.96 -21.26
N ALA A 413 32.10 -27.09 -21.95
CA ALA A 413 31.82 -27.11 -23.38
C ALA A 413 30.41 -26.56 -23.68
N ASP A 414 29.44 -26.89 -22.83
CA ASP A 414 28.07 -26.37 -22.94
C ASP A 414 28.03 -24.85 -22.66
N ALA A 415 28.82 -24.37 -21.70
CA ALA A 415 28.96 -22.94 -21.41
C ALA A 415 29.65 -22.19 -22.56
N GLU A 416 30.73 -22.73 -23.12
CA GLU A 416 31.42 -22.17 -24.28
C GLU A 416 30.48 -22.09 -25.49
N ALA A 417 29.67 -23.13 -25.73
CA ALA A 417 28.66 -23.12 -26.79
C ALA A 417 27.61 -22.01 -26.59
N ALA A 418 27.13 -21.82 -25.35
CA ALA A 418 26.20 -20.75 -25.02
C ALA A 418 26.83 -19.36 -25.22
N PHE A 419 28.05 -19.13 -24.74
CA PHE A 419 28.78 -17.88 -25.00
C PHE A 419 29.01 -17.65 -26.50
N GLY A 420 29.32 -18.71 -27.24
CA GLY A 420 29.49 -18.67 -28.69
C GLY A 420 28.27 -18.12 -29.42
N GLN A 421 27.04 -18.41 -28.94
CA GLN A 421 25.81 -17.85 -29.53
C GLN A 421 25.72 -16.33 -29.33
N PHE A 422 26.06 -15.83 -28.14
CA PHE A 422 26.07 -14.38 -27.87
C PHE A 422 27.11 -13.65 -28.75
N VAL A 423 28.31 -14.23 -28.86
CA VAL A 423 29.38 -13.67 -29.70
C VAL A 423 28.99 -13.69 -31.18
N ALA A 424 28.40 -14.78 -31.68
CA ALA A 424 27.93 -14.88 -33.05
C ALA A 424 26.80 -13.88 -33.37
N ALA A 425 25.96 -13.56 -32.38
CA ALA A 425 24.93 -12.54 -32.47
C ALA A 425 25.45 -11.11 -32.27
N ASN A 426 26.76 -10.92 -32.05
CA ASN A 426 27.39 -9.63 -31.72
C ASN A 426 26.76 -8.94 -30.49
N LEU A 427 26.33 -9.75 -29.51
CA LEU A 427 25.81 -9.30 -28.22
C LEU A 427 26.91 -9.40 -27.16
N GLN A 428 27.04 -8.35 -26.35
CA GLN A 428 28.01 -8.33 -25.25
C GLN A 428 27.35 -8.86 -23.97
N PRO A 429 27.81 -10.01 -23.41
CA PRO A 429 27.23 -10.61 -22.21
C PRO A 429 27.68 -9.88 -20.92
N THR A 430 27.72 -8.55 -20.92
CA THR A 430 28.21 -7.74 -19.78
C THR A 430 27.30 -7.80 -18.57
N GLY A 431 26.01 -8.08 -18.77
CA GLY A 431 25.02 -8.29 -17.72
C GLY A 431 24.49 -9.72 -17.70
N ALA A 432 25.29 -10.69 -18.15
CA ALA A 432 24.85 -12.06 -18.28
C ALA A 432 24.78 -12.81 -16.94
N VAL A 433 23.77 -13.65 -16.80
CA VAL A 433 23.43 -14.41 -15.60
C VAL A 433 23.06 -15.83 -16.03
N TRP A 434 23.54 -16.82 -15.28
CA TRP A 434 23.16 -18.21 -15.50
C TRP A 434 21.92 -18.56 -14.69
N LEU A 435 20.98 -19.28 -15.31
CA LEU A 435 19.86 -19.95 -14.64
C LEU A 435 20.09 -21.46 -14.70
N MET A 436 19.99 -22.14 -13.56
CA MET A 436 20.06 -23.60 -13.49
C MET A 436 19.28 -24.13 -12.28
N SER A 437 19.04 -25.44 -12.25
CA SER A 437 18.43 -26.11 -11.11
C SER A 437 19.41 -26.34 -9.96
N SER A 438 18.85 -26.57 -8.76
CA SER A 438 19.63 -26.89 -7.56
C SER A 438 20.39 -28.21 -7.69
N THR A 439 19.83 -29.17 -8.44
CA THR A 439 20.51 -30.43 -8.78
C THR A 439 21.73 -30.20 -9.67
N ASN A 440 21.61 -29.36 -10.69
CA ASN A 440 22.74 -29.00 -11.56
C ASN A 440 23.80 -28.18 -10.80
N ALA A 441 23.39 -27.21 -9.99
CA ALA A 441 24.31 -26.43 -9.16
C ALA A 441 25.07 -27.31 -8.14
N LEU A 442 24.38 -28.27 -7.52
CA LEU A 442 25.01 -29.25 -6.64
C LEU A 442 26.03 -30.12 -7.40
N ALA A 443 25.66 -30.61 -8.58
CA ALA A 443 26.54 -31.44 -9.40
C ALA A 443 27.83 -30.69 -9.75
N LEU A 444 27.74 -29.41 -10.12
CA LEU A 444 28.90 -28.55 -10.36
C LEU A 444 29.75 -28.34 -9.09
N SER A 445 29.11 -28.06 -7.95
CA SER A 445 29.83 -27.80 -6.68
C SER A 445 30.63 -29.01 -6.15
N MET A 446 30.23 -30.22 -6.56
CA MET A 446 30.84 -31.49 -6.15
C MET A 446 31.89 -31.99 -7.15
N ARG A 447 31.97 -31.42 -8.36
CA ARG A 447 32.99 -31.77 -9.34
C ARG A 447 34.38 -31.44 -8.83
N LYS A 448 35.30 -32.36 -9.07
CA LYS A 448 36.70 -32.24 -8.69
C LYS A 448 37.57 -32.52 -9.90
N ASN A 449 38.64 -31.75 -10.02
CA ASN A 449 39.68 -32.01 -11.02
C ASN A 449 40.47 -33.28 -10.66
N ALA A 450 41.36 -33.70 -11.56
CA ALA A 450 42.22 -34.87 -11.37
C ALA A 450 43.15 -34.78 -10.14
N LEU A 451 43.36 -33.57 -9.59
CA LEU A 451 44.15 -33.31 -8.39
C LEU A 451 43.30 -33.30 -7.10
N GLY A 452 41.99 -33.60 -7.19
CA GLY A 452 41.07 -33.67 -6.07
C GLY A 452 40.59 -32.31 -5.54
N GLN A 453 40.94 -31.21 -6.20
CA GLN A 453 40.45 -29.87 -5.89
C GLN A 453 39.10 -29.64 -6.56
N LYS A 454 38.25 -28.80 -5.97
CA LYS A 454 36.97 -28.41 -6.59
C LYS A 454 37.23 -27.71 -7.91
N GLU A 455 36.53 -28.15 -8.95
CA GLU A 455 36.63 -27.57 -10.29
C GLU A 455 35.96 -26.19 -10.34
N TYR A 456 34.84 -26.02 -9.62
CA TYR A 456 34.13 -24.75 -9.47
C TYR A 456 34.07 -24.37 -7.98
N PRO A 457 35.09 -23.68 -7.44
CA PRO A 457 35.16 -23.36 -6.02
C PRO A 457 34.09 -22.37 -5.56
N ASP A 458 33.69 -21.46 -6.45
CA ASP A 458 32.71 -20.40 -6.17
C ASP A 458 31.26 -20.87 -6.33
N MET A 459 31.04 -22.12 -6.73
CA MET A 459 29.71 -22.72 -6.86
C MET A 459 29.28 -23.47 -5.60
N THR A 460 28.05 -23.21 -5.18
CA THR A 460 27.36 -23.90 -4.09
C THR A 460 25.97 -24.35 -4.52
N LEU A 461 25.30 -25.16 -3.67
CA LEU A 461 23.90 -25.54 -3.87
C LEU A 461 22.96 -24.33 -4.01
N LEU A 462 23.29 -23.21 -3.34
CA LEU A 462 22.50 -21.98 -3.34
C LEU A 462 22.83 -21.04 -4.51
N GLY A 463 23.74 -21.45 -5.40
CA GLY A 463 24.30 -20.61 -6.46
C GLY A 463 25.72 -20.15 -6.16
N GLY A 464 26.11 -19.02 -6.71
CA GLY A 464 27.47 -18.50 -6.67
C GLY A 464 27.85 -17.92 -8.03
N SER A 465 29.08 -18.16 -8.46
CA SER A 465 29.52 -17.79 -9.81
C SER A 465 29.96 -18.99 -10.63
N PHE A 466 29.48 -19.05 -11.88
CA PHE A 466 29.87 -20.04 -12.87
C PHE A 466 30.44 -19.32 -14.09
N GLN A 467 31.65 -19.72 -14.52
CA GLN A 467 32.38 -19.06 -15.61
C GLN A 467 32.50 -17.53 -15.44
N GLY A 468 32.70 -17.07 -14.19
CA GLY A 468 32.84 -15.64 -13.86
C GLY A 468 31.54 -14.83 -13.85
N LEU A 469 30.39 -15.47 -14.08
CA LEU A 469 29.06 -14.82 -14.05
C LEU A 469 28.21 -15.33 -12.88
N PRO A 470 27.32 -14.50 -12.33
CA PRO A 470 26.42 -14.92 -11.25
C PRO A 470 25.42 -15.99 -11.71
N VAL A 471 25.05 -16.87 -10.78
CA VAL A 471 24.08 -17.95 -11.00
C VAL A 471 22.85 -17.78 -10.12
N ILE A 472 21.67 -17.78 -10.74
CA ILE A 472 20.39 -17.94 -10.06
C ILE A 472 20.00 -19.42 -10.10
N VAL A 473 19.78 -19.98 -8.91
CA VAL A 473 19.35 -21.37 -8.74
C VAL A 473 17.87 -21.44 -8.45
N SER A 474 17.10 -22.14 -9.28
CA SER A 474 15.69 -22.45 -9.03
C SER A 474 15.35 -23.86 -9.51
N GLN A 475 14.63 -24.61 -8.68
CA GLN A 475 14.23 -25.99 -9.00
C GLN A 475 13.32 -26.09 -10.23
N TYR A 476 12.66 -24.99 -10.60
CA TYR A 476 11.73 -24.93 -11.73
C TYR A 476 12.43 -24.78 -13.10
N VAL A 477 13.76 -24.58 -13.13
CA VAL A 477 14.55 -24.58 -14.37
C VAL A 477 14.71 -25.99 -14.94
N GLY A 478 14.49 -27.04 -14.13
CA GLY A 478 14.61 -28.43 -14.55
C GLY A 478 16.04 -28.80 -14.96
N ASP A 479 16.20 -29.51 -16.07
CA ASP A 479 17.50 -30.01 -16.54
C ASP A 479 18.25 -29.00 -17.43
N GLN A 480 17.72 -27.79 -17.57
CA GLN A 480 18.27 -26.79 -18.48
C GLN A 480 19.39 -25.96 -17.84
N LEU A 481 20.30 -25.49 -18.69
CA LEU A 481 21.27 -24.45 -18.40
C LEU A 481 20.96 -23.27 -19.32
N VAL A 482 20.54 -22.15 -18.75
CA VAL A 482 20.11 -20.98 -19.53
C VAL A 482 21.06 -19.82 -19.26
N LEU A 483 21.63 -19.24 -20.32
CA LEU A 483 22.40 -18.00 -20.24
C LEU A 483 21.51 -16.83 -20.65
N VAL A 484 21.39 -15.84 -19.78
CA VAL A 484 20.49 -14.70 -19.98
C VAL A 484 21.25 -13.40 -19.82
N ASN A 485 21.10 -12.46 -20.77
CA ASN A 485 21.59 -11.09 -20.57
C ASN A 485 20.49 -10.22 -19.95
N ALA A 486 20.58 -9.99 -18.64
CA ALA A 486 19.58 -9.24 -17.89
C ALA A 486 19.22 -7.85 -18.48
N PRO A 487 20.17 -7.01 -18.94
CA PRO A 487 19.83 -5.71 -19.51
C PRO A 487 19.07 -5.80 -20.84
N ASP A 488 19.01 -6.95 -21.50
CA ASP A 488 18.24 -7.10 -22.75
C ASP A 488 16.80 -7.57 -22.50
N ILE A 489 16.47 -7.91 -21.24
CA ILE A 489 15.13 -8.33 -20.84
C ILE A 489 14.39 -7.15 -20.23
N TYR A 490 13.18 -6.94 -20.76
CA TYR A 490 12.24 -5.93 -20.28
C TYR A 490 11.17 -6.60 -19.40
N LEU A 491 10.90 -6.01 -18.24
CA LEU A 491 9.89 -6.47 -17.30
C LEU A 491 8.86 -5.36 -17.07
N ALA A 492 7.58 -5.70 -17.19
CA ALA A 492 6.48 -4.84 -16.77
C ALA A 492 5.79 -5.47 -15.55
N ASP A 493 5.69 -4.71 -14.46
CA ASP A 493 5.10 -5.16 -13.20
C ASP A 493 4.43 -3.99 -12.47
N ASP A 494 3.21 -4.20 -11.99
CA ASP A 494 2.36 -3.19 -11.31
C ASP A 494 2.56 -3.23 -9.79
N GLY A 495 3.26 -4.26 -9.28
CA GLY A 495 3.59 -4.38 -7.86
C GLY A 495 2.39 -4.56 -6.93
N GLY A 496 1.19 -4.82 -7.47
CA GLY A 496 -0.04 -5.02 -6.71
C GLY A 496 -0.31 -6.49 -6.41
N VAL A 497 -0.72 -6.80 -5.18
CA VAL A 497 -1.26 -8.12 -4.78
C VAL A 497 -2.67 -7.94 -4.23
N ALA A 498 -3.60 -8.72 -4.74
CA ALA A 498 -4.99 -8.78 -4.27
C ALA A 498 -5.33 -10.21 -3.83
N VAL A 499 -6.03 -10.32 -2.69
CA VAL A 499 -6.56 -11.60 -2.19
C VAL A 499 -8.06 -11.50 -2.00
N ASP A 500 -8.75 -12.54 -2.46
CA ASP A 500 -10.19 -12.70 -2.36
C ASP A 500 -10.54 -14.15 -1.95
N MET A 501 -11.73 -14.37 -1.40
CA MET A 501 -12.23 -15.68 -0.98
C MET A 501 -13.58 -15.97 -1.63
N SER A 502 -13.74 -17.16 -2.22
CA SER A 502 -15.02 -17.64 -2.75
C SER A 502 -15.46 -18.96 -2.09
N ARG A 503 -16.78 -19.16 -2.01
CA ARG A 503 -17.46 -20.42 -1.62
C ARG A 503 -18.33 -20.98 -2.76
N GLU A 504 -18.33 -20.37 -3.95
CA GLU A 504 -19.10 -20.85 -5.11
C GLU A 504 -18.57 -22.24 -5.53
N ALA A 505 -19.48 -23.22 -5.56
CA ALA A 505 -19.18 -24.63 -5.76
C ALA A 505 -19.05 -24.97 -7.25
N SER A 506 -18.00 -24.45 -7.88
CA SER A 506 -17.46 -25.00 -9.13
C SER A 506 -15.94 -24.77 -9.17
N LEU A 507 -15.26 -25.40 -8.21
CA LEU A 507 -13.81 -25.54 -8.27
C LEU A 507 -13.50 -26.82 -9.06
N GLU A 508 -13.22 -26.69 -10.35
CA GLU A 508 -12.58 -27.77 -11.09
C GLU A 508 -11.17 -27.96 -10.56
N MET A 509 -10.93 -29.08 -9.85
CA MET A 509 -9.58 -29.55 -9.54
C MET A 509 -8.95 -30.16 -10.80
N GLN A 510 -8.74 -29.34 -11.82
CA GLN A 510 -7.97 -29.66 -13.01
C GLN A 510 -6.87 -28.63 -13.19
N SER A 511 -5.68 -29.09 -13.55
CA SER A 511 -4.52 -28.24 -13.88
C SER A 511 -4.73 -27.38 -15.13
N GLU A 512 -5.83 -27.59 -15.86
CA GLU A 512 -6.34 -26.79 -16.97
C GLU A 512 -7.86 -26.66 -16.81
N PRO A 513 -8.42 -25.50 -16.42
CA PRO A 513 -9.86 -25.32 -16.28
C PRO A 513 -10.52 -25.29 -17.67
N GLY A 514 -11.54 -26.11 -17.89
CA GLY A 514 -12.39 -26.05 -19.07
C GLY A 514 -13.42 -24.94 -18.87
N GLY A 515 -13.15 -23.75 -19.40
CA GLY A 515 -14.07 -22.62 -19.27
C GLY A 515 -15.41 -22.90 -19.96
N ASP A 516 -16.50 -22.74 -19.20
CA ASP A 516 -17.81 -22.25 -19.66
C ASP A 516 -18.28 -21.16 -18.69
#